data_AF-A0A538GBI0-F1
#
_entry.id   AF-A0A538GBI0-F1
#
_cell.length_a   1.000
_cell.length_b   1.000
_cell.length_c   1.000
_cell.angle_alpha   90.00
_cell.angle_beta   90.00
_cell.angle_gamma   90.00
#
_symmetry.space_group_name_H-M   'P 1'
#
loop_
_entity.id
_entity.type
_entity.pdbx_description
1 polymer ?
#
loop_
_entity_poly.entity_id
_entity_poly.type
_entity_poly.pdbx_seq_one_letter_code
_entity_poly.pdbx_strand_id
1 'polypeptide(L)'
;MLTRDGAHAQLERLAALPLEERRRVPALDPERAPVIVAGGAILLAILDAYGLESMRVSERDLLDGAALAAAELPEPEEGAAPPGAYTCC
;
A
#
# COMPACT_ATOMS: atom_id res chain seq x y z
N MET A 1 2.63 -13.06 -9.52
CA MET A 1 1.49 -12.38 -10.18
C MET A 1 0.28 -12.58 -9.31
N LEU A 2 -0.56 -11.57 -9.16
CA LEU A 2 -1.87 -11.70 -8.51
C LEU A 2 -2.93 -11.77 -9.61
N THR A 3 -3.60 -12.90 -9.73
CA THR A 3 -4.71 -13.08 -10.70
C THR A 3 -6.00 -12.50 -10.15
N ARG A 4 -6.90 -12.10 -11.05
CA ARG A 4 -8.24 -11.63 -10.71
C ARG A 4 -9.00 -12.67 -9.88
N ASP A 5 -9.01 -13.92 -10.33
CA ASP A 5 -9.65 -15.02 -9.61
C ASP A 5 -9.02 -15.27 -8.23
N GLY A 6 -7.69 -15.15 -8.14
CA GLY A 6 -6.98 -15.28 -6.87
C GLY A 6 -7.33 -14.16 -5.89
N ALA A 7 -7.42 -12.92 -6.39
CA ALA A 7 -7.86 -11.77 -5.59
C ALA A 7 -9.32 -11.94 -5.13
N HIS A 8 -10.21 -12.42 -6.01
CA HIS A 8 -11.61 -12.68 -5.68
C HIS A 8 -11.75 -13.77 -4.61
N ALA A 9 -11.06 -14.90 -4.75
CA ALA A 9 -11.05 -15.98 -3.77
C ALA A 9 -10.54 -15.51 -2.39
N GLN A 10 -9.51 -14.65 -2.35
CA GLN A 10 -9.03 -14.09 -1.09
C GLN A 10 -10.01 -13.09 -0.48
N LEU A 11 -10.66 -12.26 -1.31
CA LEU A 11 -11.68 -11.33 -0.84
C LEU A 11 -12.84 -12.08 -0.17
N GLU A 12 -13.40 -13.09 -0.83
CA GLU A 12 -14.47 -13.94 -0.29
C GLU A 12 -14.06 -14.57 1.04
N ARG A 13 -12.86 -15.17 1.09
CA ARG A 13 -12.32 -15.79 2.31
C ARG A 13 -12.19 -14.79 3.46
N LEU A 14 -11.64 -13.60 3.21
CA LEU A 14 -11.42 -12.59 4.25
C LEU A 14 -12.72 -11.91 4.67
N ALA A 15 -13.66 -11.70 3.75
CA ALA A 15 -14.97 -11.12 4.01
C ALA A 15 -15.84 -12.01 4.89
N ALA A 16 -15.73 -13.34 4.74
CA ALA A 16 -16.45 -14.31 5.55
C ALA A 16 -16.00 -14.36 7.02
N LEU A 17 -14.78 -13.90 7.33
CA LEU A 17 -14.26 -13.88 8.70
C LEU A 17 -14.76 -12.66 9.48
N PRO A 18 -15.28 -12.84 10.72
CA PRO A 18 -15.45 -11.75 11.67
C PRO A 18 -14.14 -10.98 11.88
N LEU A 19 -14.22 -9.69 12.22
CA LEU A 19 -13.03 -8.83 12.36
C LEU A 19 -11.98 -9.43 13.32
N GLU A 20 -12.42 -10.00 14.45
CA GLU A 20 -11.51 -10.59 15.44
C GLU A 20 -10.74 -11.78 14.87
N GLU A 21 -11.38 -12.63 14.08
CA GLU A 21 -10.73 -13.76 13.41
C GLU A 21 -9.83 -13.28 12.29
N ARG A 22 -10.28 -12.28 11.53
CA ARG A 22 -9.49 -11.68 10.45
C ARG A 22 -8.17 -11.08 10.94
N ARG A 23 -8.16 -10.46 12.13
CA ARG A 23 -6.94 -9.96 12.78
C ARG A 23 -5.90 -11.04 13.09
N ARG A 24 -6.29 -12.32 13.09
CA ARG A 24 -5.43 -13.47 13.40
C ARG A 24 -4.96 -14.19 12.13
N VAL A 25 -5.35 -13.72 10.94
CA VAL A 25 -4.91 -14.33 9.68
C VAL A 25 -3.39 -14.19 9.54
N PRO A 26 -2.64 -15.29 9.32
CA PRO A 26 -1.20 -15.21 9.13
C PRO A 26 -0.82 -14.29 7.97
N ALA A 27 0.27 -13.54 8.13
CA ALA A 27 0.78 -12.55 7.17
C ALA A 27 -0.14 -11.36 6.87
N LEU A 28 -1.29 -11.23 7.55
CA LEU A 28 -2.09 -10.01 7.55
C LEU A 28 -1.74 -9.20 8.80
N ASP A 29 -1.30 -7.96 8.60
CA ASP A 29 -1.17 -7.00 9.68
C ASP A 29 -2.53 -6.81 10.38
N PRO A 30 -2.63 -7.04 11.71
CA PRO A 30 -3.88 -6.90 12.45
C PRO A 30 -4.53 -5.52 12.31
N GLU A 31 -3.74 -4.46 12.13
CA GLU A 31 -4.25 -3.10 11.93
C GLU A 31 -4.88 -2.91 10.55
N ARG A 32 -4.51 -3.73 9.57
CA ARG A 32 -5.11 -3.75 8.22
C ARG A 32 -6.41 -4.54 8.16
N ALA A 33 -6.67 -5.45 9.09
CA ALA A 33 -7.87 -6.30 9.06
C ALA A 33 -9.22 -5.55 8.95
N PRO A 34 -9.44 -4.39 9.59
CA PRO A 34 -10.68 -3.62 9.41
C PRO A 34 -10.89 -3.12 7.98
N VAL A 35 -9.81 -2.82 7.24
CA VAL A 35 -9.87 -2.19 5.91
C VAL A 35 -9.58 -3.15 4.75
N ILE A 36 -9.05 -4.34 5.02
CA ILE A 36 -8.55 -5.25 3.98
C ILE A 36 -9.63 -5.71 2.99
N VAL A 37 -10.88 -5.86 3.45
CA VAL A 37 -12.02 -6.25 2.58
C VAL A 37 -12.36 -5.12 1.62
N ALA A 38 -12.39 -3.88 2.09
CA ALA A 38 -12.62 -2.72 1.23
C ALA A 38 -11.49 -2.57 0.20
N GLY A 39 -10.23 -2.75 0.62
CA GLY A 39 -9.07 -2.75 -0.28
C GLY A 39 -9.17 -3.82 -1.38
N GLY A 40 -9.56 -5.05 -1.02
CA GLY A 40 -9.77 -6.12 -1.99
C GLY A 40 -10.92 -5.84 -2.97
N ALA A 41 -12.03 -5.25 -2.50
CA ALA A 41 -13.13 -4.85 -3.36
C ALA A 41 -12.73 -3.75 -4.36
N ILE A 42 -11.97 -2.75 -3.90
CA ILE A 42 -11.43 -1.69 -4.77
C ILE A 42 -10.48 -2.29 -5.82
N LEU A 43 -9.61 -3.22 -5.41
CA LEU A 43 -8.72 -3.92 -6.35
C LEU A 43 -9.51 -4.63 -7.45
N LEU A 44 -10.53 -5.42 -7.10
CA LEU A 44 -11.35 -6.11 -8.10
C LEU A 44 -12.07 -5.14 -9.03
N ALA A 45 -12.63 -4.05 -8.48
CA ALA A 45 -13.27 -3.01 -9.29
C ALA A 45 -12.29 -2.38 -10.30
N ILE A 46 -11.03 -2.18 -9.92
CA ILE A 46 -9.97 -1.70 -10.82
C ILE A 46 -9.68 -2.76 -11.89
N LEU A 47 -9.46 -4.03 -11.52
CA LEU A 47 -9.20 -5.09 -12.49
C LEU A 47 -10.34 -5.22 -13.52
N ASP A 48 -11.59 -5.10 -13.06
CA ASP A 48 -12.80 -5.13 -13.90
C ASP A 48 -12.87 -3.91 -14.83
N ALA A 49 -12.66 -2.71 -14.29
CA ALA A 49 -12.75 -1.47 -15.05
C ALA A 49 -11.73 -1.42 -16.21
N TYR A 50 -10.58 -2.07 -16.05
CA TYR A 50 -9.52 -2.11 -17.07
C TYR A 50 -9.45 -3.42 -17.85
N GLY A 51 -10.32 -4.41 -17.57
CA GLY A 51 -10.30 -5.72 -18.23
C GLY A 51 -8.99 -6.49 -18.02
N LEU A 52 -8.42 -6.42 -16.82
CA LEU A 52 -7.13 -7.04 -16.48
C LEU A 52 -7.30 -8.39 -15.79
N GLU A 53 -6.71 -9.44 -16.35
CA GLU A 53 -6.75 -10.80 -15.76
C GLU A 53 -5.78 -10.98 -14.59
N SER A 54 -4.74 -10.16 -14.52
CA SER A 54 -3.77 -10.20 -13.43
C SER A 54 -2.97 -8.90 -13.31
N MET A 55 -2.31 -8.74 -12.17
CA MET A 55 -1.34 -7.66 -11.95
C MET A 55 -0.07 -8.16 -11.29
N ARG A 56 1.03 -7.40 -11.48
CA ARG A 56 2.27 -7.58 -10.74
C ARG A 56 2.21 -6.78 -9.45
N VAL A 57 2.41 -7.46 -8.32
CA VAL A 57 2.61 -6.80 -7.02
C VAL A 57 4.07 -6.36 -6.94
N SER A 58 4.29 -5.11 -6.51
CA SER A 58 5.60 -4.54 -6.23
C SER A 58 5.81 -4.47 -4.72
N GLU A 59 7.00 -4.80 -4.24
CA GLU A 59 7.40 -4.52 -2.86
C GLU A 59 7.84 -3.07 -2.66
N ARG A 60 8.17 -2.37 -3.75
CA ARG A 60 8.54 -0.96 -3.71
C ARG A 60 7.31 -0.08 -3.64
N ASP A 61 7.36 0.93 -2.79
CA ASP A 61 6.31 1.92 -2.58
C ASP A 61 6.83 3.37 -2.66
N LEU A 62 6.05 4.31 -2.11
CA LEU A 62 6.36 5.74 -2.13
C LEU A 62 7.71 6.07 -1.48
N LEU A 63 8.08 5.38 -0.40
CA LEU A 63 9.31 5.68 0.32
C LEU A 63 10.55 5.25 -0.47
N ASP A 64 10.48 4.17 -1.24
CA ASP A 64 11.55 3.82 -2.18
C ASP A 64 11.75 4.88 -3.25
N GLY A 65 10.64 5.41 -3.78
CA GLY A 65 10.66 6.53 -4.73
C GLY A 65 11.25 7.80 -4.10
N ALA A 66 10.88 8.10 -2.85
CA ALA A 66 11.42 9.23 -2.11
C ALA A 66 12.91 9.07 -1.83
N ALA A 67 13.37 7.86 -1.47
CA ALA A 67 14.79 7.57 -1.26
C ALA A 67 15.60 7.71 -2.55
N LEU A 68 15.08 7.22 -3.68
CA LEU A 68 15.70 7.39 -4.99
C LEU A 68 15.82 8.88 -5.36
N ALA A 69 14.73 9.64 -5.18
CA ALA A 69 14.74 11.08 -5.44
C ALA A 69 15.70 11.84 -4.50
N ALA A 70 15.80 11.43 -3.23
CA ALA A 70 16.73 12.03 -2.27
C ALA A 70 18.19 11.80 -2.65
N ALA A 71 18.52 10.66 -3.27
CA ALA A 71 19.88 10.36 -3.73
C ALA A 71 20.33 11.25 -4.91
N GLU A 72 19.39 11.89 -5.61
CA GLU A 72 19.67 12.83 -6.69
C GLU A 72 19.79 14.29 -6.20
N LEU A 73 19.51 14.54 -4.91
CA LEU A 73 19.68 15.87 -4.33
C LEU A 73 21.17 16.23 -4.26
N PRO A 74 21.52 17.53 -4.45
CA PRO A 74 22.87 17.99 -4.20
C PRO A 74 23.24 17.77 -2.73
N GLU A 75 24.55 17.62 -2.47
CA GLU A 75 25.07 17.53 -1.10
C GLU A 75 24.52 18.68 -0.27
N PRO A 76 23.97 18.41 0.93
CA PRO A 76 23.46 19.47 1.78
C PRO A 76 24.60 20.42 2.13
N GLU A 77 24.44 21.70 1.78
CA GLU A 77 25.39 22.73 2.19
C GLU A 77 25.42 22.80 3.72
N GLU A 78 26.61 22.62 4.30
CA GLU A 78 26.80 22.63 5.74
C GLU A 78 26.45 24.02 6.31
N GLY A 79 25.37 24.09 7.11
CA GLY A 79 24.83 25.33 7.65
C GLY A 79 23.55 25.85 6.95
N ALA A 80 23.04 25.17 5.92
CA ALA A 80 21.72 25.48 5.38
C ALA A 80 20.64 25.21 6.44
N ALA A 81 19.85 26.24 6.79
CA ALA A 81 18.75 26.06 7.73
C ALA A 81 17.68 25.13 7.12
N PRO A 82 17.10 24.19 7.90
CA PRO A 82 16.12 23.26 7.36
C PRO A 82 14.86 23.99 6.87
N PRO A 83 14.14 23.43 5.88
CA PRO A 83 12.85 23.99 5.45
C PRO A 83 11.89 24.02 6.64
N GLY A 84 11.46 25.23 7.04
CA GLY A 84 10.66 25.49 8.25
C GLY A 84 11.40 26.19 9.39
N ALA A 85 12.73 26.35 9.32
CA ALA A 85 13.50 27.08 10.34
C ALA A 85 13.20 28.59 10.41
N TYR A 86 12.47 29.13 9.42
CA TYR A 86 12.11 30.55 9.35
C TYR A 86 10.65 30.85 9.70
N THR A 87 9.86 29.87 10.13
CA THR A 87 8.48 30.13 10.61
C THR A 87 8.50 30.45 12.10
N CYS A 88 9.00 31.63 12.44
CA CYS A 88 8.72 32.26 13.72
C CYS A 88 8.58 33.77 13.50
N CYS A 89 7.37 34.18 13.12
CA CYS A 89 6.77 35.51 13.27
C CYS A 89 5.26 35.36 13.04
#